data_AF-C5FQB0-F1
#
_entry.id   AF-C5FQB0-F1
#
_cell.length_a   1.000
_cell.length_b   1.000
_cell.length_c   1.000
_cell.angle_alpha   90.00
_cell.angle_beta   90.00
_cell.angle_gamma   90.00
#
_symmetry.space_group_name_H-M   'P 1'
#
loop_
_entity.id
_entity.type
_entity.pdbx_description
1 polymer ?
#
loop_
_entity_poly.entity_id
_entity_poly.type
_entity_poly.pdbx_seq_one_letter_code
_entity_poly.pdbx_strand_id
1 'polypeptide(L)'
;MTSRDGEIPYPSAITSGDRTNNPSLELEPEMLYITLFRMPKDGNYHWALVIATTNRTGVVYHNTNDGEGFYISRFLHPHLLNSARFLVALKVSRLTAYERNFHEEFHRRIGEVPIEGHTCRTWLFDALFEVADQGLIDLQPNRAQLVQIENEALMYAERAAGNNSYITVAMSNAFKK
;
A
#
# COMPACT_ATOMS: atom_id res chain seq x y z
N MET A 1 6.85 -19.22 -30.94
CA MET A 1 7.36 -20.14 -29.91
C MET A 1 7.76 -19.29 -28.71
N THR A 2 7.04 -19.45 -27.60
CA THR A 2 7.10 -18.66 -26.38
C THR A 2 8.14 -19.25 -25.41
N SER A 3 9.15 -18.48 -24.97
CA SER A 3 9.79 -18.77 -23.67
C SER A 3 9.03 -18.00 -22.60
N ARG A 4 8.31 -18.73 -21.75
CA ARG A 4 7.78 -18.27 -20.48
C ARG A 4 8.85 -18.58 -19.43
N ASP A 5 9.92 -17.80 -19.40
CA ASP A 5 10.80 -17.78 -18.25
C ASP A 5 10.28 -16.64 -17.36
N GLY A 6 9.48 -17.03 -16.37
CA GLY A 6 8.96 -16.16 -15.33
C GLY A 6 10.11 -15.68 -14.45
N GLU A 7 10.79 -14.64 -14.89
CA GLU A 7 11.83 -13.98 -14.12
C GLU A 7 11.19 -13.41 -12.86
N ILE A 8 11.64 -13.92 -11.70
CA ILE A 8 11.19 -13.47 -10.40
C ILE A 8 11.53 -11.97 -10.29
N PRO A 9 10.55 -11.07 -10.10
CA PRO A 9 10.82 -9.62 -10.11
C PRO A 9 11.76 -9.23 -8.96
N TYR A 10 12.56 -8.18 -9.18
CA TYR A 10 13.53 -7.65 -8.21
C TYR A 10 12.93 -7.56 -6.78
N PRO A 11 13.71 -7.90 -5.74
CA PRO A 11 13.26 -7.84 -4.36
C PRO A 11 12.61 -6.50 -4.02
N SER A 12 11.42 -6.56 -3.45
CA SER A 12 10.59 -5.38 -3.15
C SER A 12 10.43 -5.22 -1.64
N ALA A 13 11.56 -5.02 -0.95
CA ALA A 13 11.55 -4.73 0.48
C ALA A 13 11.23 -3.26 0.75
N ILE A 14 10.39 -2.98 1.76
CA ILE A 14 10.19 -1.63 2.29
C ILE A 14 11.16 -1.46 3.46
N THR A 15 12.17 -0.62 3.29
CA THR A 15 13.20 -0.37 4.30
C THR A 15 12.99 0.96 5.01
N SER A 16 13.42 1.01 6.27
CA SER A 16 13.50 2.27 7.01
C SER A 16 14.57 3.18 6.39
N GLY A 17 14.23 4.46 6.19
CA GLY A 17 15.18 5.46 5.72
C GLY A 17 15.57 6.48 6.80
N ASP A 18 16.32 7.50 6.39
CA ASP A 18 16.86 8.54 7.25
C ASP A 18 15.76 9.38 7.92
N ARG A 19 15.89 9.67 9.22
CA ARG A 19 14.94 10.49 9.99
C ARG A 19 14.76 11.91 9.48
N THR A 20 15.71 12.41 8.71
CA THR A 20 15.65 13.72 8.07
C THR A 20 14.82 13.74 6.79
N ASN A 21 14.42 12.58 6.26
CA ASN A 21 13.61 12.51 5.05
C ASN A 21 12.13 12.85 5.34
N ASN A 22 11.55 13.62 4.42
CA ASN A 22 10.13 13.98 4.38
C ASN A 22 9.59 14.53 5.72
N PRO A 23 10.28 15.44 6.44
CA PRO A 23 9.97 15.78 7.83
C PRO A 23 8.61 16.44 8.03
N SER A 24 8.04 17.03 6.96
CA SER A 24 6.73 17.70 6.97
C SER A 24 5.54 16.76 6.70
N LEU A 25 5.78 15.50 6.33
CA LEU A 25 4.70 14.56 6.04
C LEU A 25 4.20 13.87 7.30
N GLU A 26 2.89 13.67 7.38
CA GLU A 26 2.22 13.01 8.49
C GLU A 26 1.11 12.09 7.99
N LEU A 27 1.03 10.90 8.58
CA LEU A 27 -0.13 10.03 8.51
C LEU A 27 -1.13 10.45 9.59
N GLU A 28 -2.40 10.17 9.37
CA GLU A 28 -3.41 10.23 10.41
C GLU A 28 -3.53 8.82 10.99
N PRO A 29 -3.36 8.62 12.31
CA PRO A 29 -3.57 7.34 12.94
C PRO A 29 -4.92 6.73 12.55
N GLU A 30 -4.99 5.40 12.49
CA GLU A 30 -6.22 4.63 12.23
C GLU A 30 -6.74 4.70 10.80
N MET A 31 -6.14 5.56 9.98
CA MET A 31 -6.46 5.64 8.56
C MET A 31 -5.73 4.55 7.78
N LEU A 32 -6.42 4.05 6.75
CA LEU A 32 -5.91 3.11 5.77
C LEU A 32 -5.34 3.86 4.57
N TYR A 33 -4.10 3.53 4.22
CA TYR A 33 -3.36 4.14 3.13
C TYR A 33 -2.93 3.10 2.11
N ILE A 34 -2.94 3.48 0.84
CA ILE A 34 -2.14 2.86 -0.20
C ILE A 34 -0.84 3.65 -0.31
N THR A 35 0.29 2.96 -0.22
CA THR A 35 1.62 3.58 -0.31
C THR A 35 2.40 3.06 -1.50
N LEU A 36 3.05 3.98 -2.21
CA LEU A 36 3.88 3.66 -3.36
C LEU A 36 5.34 4.05 -3.10
N PHE A 37 6.25 3.15 -3.47
CA PHE A 37 7.68 3.36 -3.41
C PHE A 37 8.30 3.19 -4.80
N ARG A 38 9.29 4.03 -5.12
CA ARG A 38 10.06 3.97 -6.37
C ARG A 38 10.73 2.61 -6.53
N MET A 39 10.59 1.93 -7.66
CA MET A 39 11.36 0.72 -8.03
C MET A 39 12.56 1.08 -8.94
N PRO A 40 13.55 0.18 -9.14
CA PRO A 40 14.70 0.47 -10.00
C PRO A 40 14.33 0.78 -11.46
N LYS A 41 13.24 0.17 -11.94
CA LYS A 41 12.68 0.45 -13.27
C LYS A 41 11.67 1.58 -13.18
N ASP A 42 11.87 2.64 -13.96
CA ASP A 42 10.94 3.76 -14.03
C ASP A 42 9.54 3.30 -14.49
N GLY A 43 8.51 3.95 -13.95
CA GLY A 43 7.11 3.57 -14.16
C GLY A 43 6.66 2.33 -13.37
N ASN A 44 7.59 1.62 -12.71
CA ASN A 44 7.25 0.56 -11.77
C ASN A 44 7.30 1.10 -10.33
N TYR A 45 6.32 0.68 -9.53
CA TYR A 45 6.22 1.04 -8.13
C TYR A 45 6.01 -0.20 -7.28
N HIS A 46 6.52 -0.14 -6.05
CA HIS A 46 6.14 -1.10 -5.03
C HIS A 46 4.93 -0.59 -4.28
N TRP A 47 3.94 -1.46 -4.10
CA TRP A 47 2.65 -1.14 -3.52
C TRP A 47 2.52 -1.80 -2.17
N ALA A 48 2.06 -1.05 -1.18
CA ALA A 48 1.71 -1.62 0.12
C ALA A 48 0.50 -0.94 0.73
N LEU A 49 -0.30 -1.75 1.41
CA LEU A 49 -1.41 -1.32 2.23
C LEU A 49 -0.88 -1.00 3.64
N VAL A 50 -1.28 0.12 4.20
CA VAL A 50 -0.76 0.60 5.49
C VAL A 50 -1.90 1.04 6.38
N ILE A 51 -1.99 0.43 7.56
CA ILE A 51 -2.79 0.97 8.66
C ILE A 51 -1.87 1.84 9.49
N ALA A 52 -2.11 3.15 9.49
CA ALA A 52 -1.35 4.07 10.32
C ALA A 52 -1.65 3.84 11.81
N THR A 53 -0.60 3.79 12.63
CA THR A 53 -0.70 3.65 14.10
C THR A 53 -0.26 4.92 14.82
N THR A 54 0.58 5.73 14.16
CA THR A 54 0.97 7.07 14.57
C THR A 54 1.09 7.95 13.33
N ASN A 55 1.53 9.20 13.46
CA ASN A 55 1.78 10.06 12.31
C ASN A 55 2.96 9.61 11.40
N ARG A 56 3.76 8.62 11.81
CA ARG A 56 4.89 8.09 11.01
C ARG A 56 5.05 6.58 11.01
N THR A 57 4.29 5.88 11.83
CA THR A 57 4.35 4.44 12.01
C THR A 57 3.09 3.79 11.47
N GLY A 58 3.22 2.62 10.86
CA GLY A 58 2.06 1.84 10.43
C GLY A 58 2.36 0.36 10.32
N VAL A 59 1.31 -0.45 10.37
CA VAL A 59 1.39 -1.86 10.00
C VAL A 59 1.28 -1.94 8.49
N VAL A 60 2.32 -2.48 7.87
CA VAL A 60 2.47 -2.61 6.41
C VAL A 60 2.05 -4.01 6.00
N TYR A 61 1.28 -4.12 4.92
CA TYR A 61 0.95 -5.36 4.25
C TYR A 61 1.27 -5.25 2.77
N HIS A 62 1.92 -6.26 2.24
CA HIS A 62 2.14 -6.38 0.81
C HIS A 62 2.46 -7.82 0.43
N ASN A 63 2.06 -8.18 -0.78
CA ASN A 63 2.62 -9.34 -1.45
C ASN A 63 4.01 -8.95 -1.98
N THR A 64 5.04 -9.65 -1.52
CA THR A 64 6.43 -9.41 -1.90
C THR A 64 7.09 -10.73 -2.27
N ASN A 65 8.30 -10.65 -2.79
CA ASN A 65 9.13 -11.79 -3.11
C ASN A 65 10.58 -11.42 -2.79
N ASP A 66 11.32 -12.38 -2.25
CA ASP A 66 12.74 -12.27 -1.91
C ASP A 66 13.67 -13.01 -2.89
N GLY A 67 13.11 -13.69 -3.89
CA GLY A 67 13.84 -14.53 -4.82
C GLY A 67 13.45 -16.00 -4.75
N GLU A 68 12.75 -16.43 -3.67
CA GLU A 68 12.31 -17.82 -3.48
C GLU A 68 10.81 -18.04 -3.74
N GLY A 69 10.06 -16.96 -3.97
CA GLY A 69 8.63 -17.02 -4.24
C GLY A 69 7.88 -15.83 -3.64
N PHE A 70 6.61 -15.71 -4.02
CA PHE A 70 5.73 -14.69 -3.47
C PHE A 70 5.21 -15.09 -2.08
N TYR A 71 5.18 -14.13 -1.16
CA TYR A 71 4.62 -14.29 0.18
C TYR A 71 4.01 -12.98 0.69
N ILE A 72 3.09 -13.07 1.66
CA ILE A 72 2.60 -11.88 2.36
C ILE A 72 3.57 -11.51 3.47
N SER A 73 4.16 -10.33 3.33
CA SER A 73 4.90 -9.71 4.41
C SER A 73 3.98 -8.75 5.18
N ARG A 74 4.02 -8.89 6.51
CA ARG A 74 3.27 -8.07 7.47
C ARG A 74 4.19 -7.69 8.61
N PHE A 75 4.39 -6.40 8.81
CA PHE A 75 5.23 -5.92 9.90
C PHE A 75 4.92 -4.49 10.31
N LEU A 76 5.29 -4.12 11.54
CA LEU A 76 5.22 -2.75 12.01
C LEU A 76 6.44 -1.98 11.47
N HIS A 77 6.19 -0.90 10.73
CA HIS A 77 7.25 -0.06 10.20
C HIS A 77 7.34 1.26 10.99
N PRO A 78 8.35 1.46 11.87
CA PRO A 78 8.41 2.60 12.80
C PRO A 78 8.53 3.96 12.11
N HIS A 79 9.07 3.99 10.89
CA HIS A 79 9.48 5.21 10.20
C HIS A 79 9.18 5.16 8.69
N LEU A 80 7.92 4.87 8.33
CA LEU A 80 7.54 4.57 6.95
C LEU A 80 7.88 5.70 5.98
N LEU A 81 7.56 6.94 6.40
CA LEU A 81 7.76 8.15 5.59
C LEU A 81 9.23 8.52 5.41
N ASN A 82 10.16 7.89 6.14
CA ASN A 82 11.58 8.21 6.08
C ASN A 82 12.28 7.54 4.89
N SER A 83 11.63 6.58 4.21
CA SER A 83 12.24 5.90 3.07
C SER A 83 12.56 6.89 1.95
N ALA A 84 13.80 6.89 1.45
CA ALA A 84 14.20 7.68 0.29
C ALA A 84 13.47 7.26 -1.00
N ARG A 85 12.83 6.09 -0.98
CA ARG A 85 12.03 5.57 -2.10
C ARG A 85 10.56 5.94 -1.98
N PHE A 86 10.12 6.53 -0.87
CA PHE A 86 8.71 6.88 -0.64
C PHE A 86 8.25 7.95 -1.66
N LEU A 87 7.08 7.74 -2.25
CA LEU A 87 6.50 8.66 -3.24
C LEU A 87 5.15 9.23 -2.77
N VAL A 88 4.24 8.37 -2.32
CA VAL A 88 2.90 8.79 -1.91
C VAL A 88 2.33 7.88 -0.84
N ALA A 89 1.55 8.45 0.07
CA ALA A 89 0.53 7.75 0.86
C ALA A 89 -0.84 8.31 0.51
N LEU A 90 -1.66 7.54 -0.20
CA LEU A 90 -3.02 7.88 -0.54
C LEU A 90 -3.96 7.30 0.52
N LYS A 91 -4.59 8.17 1.31
CA LYS A 91 -5.63 7.82 2.27
C LYS A 91 -6.87 7.37 1.52
N VAL A 92 -7.28 6.13 1.74
CA VAL A 92 -8.38 5.49 0.99
C VAL A 92 -9.56 5.10 1.87
N SER A 93 -9.34 4.90 3.17
CA SER A 93 -10.41 4.56 4.10
C SER A 93 -9.99 4.72 5.56
N ARG A 94 -10.88 4.37 6.49
CA ARG A 94 -10.63 4.13 7.91
C ARG A 94 -11.10 2.73 8.29
N LEU A 95 -10.53 2.16 9.35
CA LEU A 95 -11.12 0.99 10.00
C LEU A 95 -12.46 1.39 10.63
N THR A 96 -13.50 0.56 10.50
CA THR A 96 -14.85 0.93 10.98
C THR A 96 -15.04 0.73 12.48
N ALA A 97 -14.19 -0.08 13.14
CA ALA A 97 -14.19 -0.25 14.59
C ALA A 97 -12.78 -0.43 15.17
N TYR A 98 -12.61 0.00 16.43
CA TYR A 98 -11.36 -0.04 17.19
C TYR A 98 -11.20 -1.27 18.09
N GLU A 99 -12.03 -2.28 17.87
CA GLU A 99 -12.05 -3.47 18.69
C GLU A 99 -10.98 -4.46 18.24
N ARG A 100 -10.33 -5.13 19.20
CA ARG A 100 -9.30 -6.13 18.89
C ARG A 100 -9.80 -7.18 17.90
N ASN A 101 -11.00 -7.70 18.11
CA ASN A 101 -11.61 -8.72 17.26
C ASN A 101 -11.78 -8.23 15.82
N PHE A 102 -12.06 -6.94 15.65
CA PHE A 102 -12.21 -6.32 14.34
C PHE A 102 -10.86 -6.22 13.60
N HIS A 103 -9.81 -5.82 14.30
CA HIS A 103 -8.45 -5.82 13.76
C HIS A 103 -7.97 -7.24 13.44
N GLU A 104 -8.26 -8.22 14.29
CA GLU A 104 -7.97 -9.64 14.05
C GLU A 104 -8.68 -10.16 12.79
N GLU A 105 -9.95 -9.81 12.61
CA GLU A 105 -10.70 -10.16 11.41
C GLU A 105 -10.11 -9.49 10.15
N PHE A 106 -9.75 -8.20 10.21
CA PHE A 106 -9.02 -7.53 9.13
C PHE A 106 -7.74 -8.27 8.78
N HIS A 107 -6.93 -8.64 9.77
CA HIS A 107 -5.69 -9.39 9.55
C HIS A 107 -5.94 -10.75 8.91
N ARG A 108 -6.97 -11.47 9.38
CA ARG A 108 -7.34 -12.79 8.84
C ARG A 108 -7.74 -12.68 7.37
N ARG A 109 -8.62 -11.74 7.04
CA ARG A 109 -9.11 -11.53 5.66
C ARG A 109 -8.00 -11.15 4.69
N ILE A 110 -7.13 -10.22 5.07
CA ILE A 110 -5.95 -9.86 4.27
C ILE A 110 -5.05 -11.09 4.03
N GLY A 111 -4.90 -11.96 5.02
CA GLY A 111 -4.09 -13.18 4.91
C GLY A 111 -4.70 -14.28 4.03
N GLU A 112 -6.00 -14.23 3.76
CA GLU A 112 -6.72 -15.20 2.92
C GLU A 112 -6.70 -14.83 1.43
N VAL A 113 -6.30 -13.61 1.09
CA VAL A 113 -6.22 -13.13 -0.29
C VAL A 113 -5.10 -13.90 -1.03
N PRO A 114 -5.39 -14.54 -2.18
CA PRO A 114 -4.43 -15.36 -2.90
C PRO A 114 -3.13 -14.62 -3.25
N ILE A 115 -2.01 -15.26 -2.96
CA ILE A 115 -0.66 -14.71 -3.19
C ILE A 115 -0.16 -15.08 -4.60
N GLU A 116 -0.33 -16.33 -4.98
CA GLU A 116 0.14 -16.86 -6.25
C GLU A 116 -0.53 -16.16 -7.43
N GLY A 117 0.24 -15.86 -8.47
CA GLY A 117 -0.24 -15.15 -9.65
C GLY A 117 -0.50 -13.66 -9.43
N HIS A 118 -0.27 -13.12 -8.23
CA HIS A 118 -0.46 -11.70 -7.93
C HIS A 118 0.87 -10.97 -7.76
N THR A 119 0.89 -9.72 -8.22
CA THR A 119 1.94 -8.75 -7.88
C THR A 119 1.56 -8.02 -6.60
N CYS A 120 2.47 -7.22 -6.02
CA CYS A 120 2.15 -6.32 -4.92
C CYS A 120 0.94 -5.40 -5.24
N ARG A 121 0.84 -4.93 -6.49
CA ARG A 121 -0.26 -4.07 -6.96
C ARG A 121 -1.58 -4.83 -7.03
N THR A 122 -1.64 -5.92 -7.79
CA THR A 122 -2.90 -6.64 -8.01
C THR A 122 -3.41 -7.27 -6.72
N TRP A 123 -2.52 -7.84 -5.92
CA TRP A 123 -2.85 -8.35 -4.59
C TRP A 123 -3.46 -7.27 -3.70
N LEU A 124 -2.88 -6.05 -3.69
CA LEU A 124 -3.36 -4.96 -2.85
C LEU A 124 -4.81 -4.60 -3.17
N PHE A 125 -5.19 -4.54 -4.45
CA PHE A 125 -6.55 -4.18 -4.82
C PHE A 125 -7.56 -5.30 -4.57
N ASP A 126 -7.14 -6.56 -4.65
CA ASP A 126 -8.00 -7.68 -4.23
C ASP A 126 -8.14 -7.73 -2.71
N ALA A 127 -7.08 -7.45 -1.96
CA ALA A 127 -7.11 -7.30 -0.52
C ALA A 127 -8.02 -6.14 -0.08
N LEU A 128 -7.96 -5.00 -0.78
CA LEU A 128 -8.81 -3.85 -0.50
C LEU A 128 -10.28 -4.13 -0.81
N PHE A 129 -10.57 -4.88 -1.88
CA PHE A 129 -11.92 -5.32 -2.18
C PHE A 129 -12.46 -6.28 -1.13
N GLU A 130 -11.67 -7.29 -0.72
CA GLU A 130 -12.08 -8.28 0.29
C GLU A 130 -12.47 -7.58 1.60
N VAL A 131 -11.61 -6.71 2.14
CA VAL A 131 -11.92 -6.04 3.41
C VAL A 131 -13.07 -5.03 3.28
N ALA A 132 -13.30 -4.45 2.10
CA ALA A 132 -14.49 -3.63 1.83
C ALA A 132 -15.76 -4.47 1.79
N ASP A 133 -15.72 -5.65 1.16
CA ASP A 133 -16.86 -6.57 1.03
C ASP A 133 -17.31 -7.11 2.40
N GLN A 134 -16.36 -7.35 3.30
CA GLN A 134 -16.63 -7.73 4.69
C GLN A 134 -17.10 -6.55 5.57
N GLY A 135 -17.16 -5.32 5.04
CA GLY A 135 -17.54 -4.11 5.80
C GLY A 135 -16.50 -3.67 6.83
N LEU A 136 -15.24 -4.09 6.65
CA LEU A 136 -14.16 -3.82 7.61
C LEU A 136 -13.53 -2.42 7.42
N ILE A 137 -13.86 -1.77 6.31
CA ILE A 137 -13.40 -0.42 5.99
C ILE A 137 -14.56 0.41 5.47
N ASP A 138 -14.47 1.73 5.62
CA ASP A 138 -15.41 2.68 5.03
C ASP A 138 -15.11 2.88 3.53
N LEU A 139 -15.29 1.82 2.75
CA LEU A 139 -15.18 1.79 1.30
C LEU A 139 -16.19 0.75 0.78
N GLN A 140 -16.81 1.01 -0.37
CA GLN A 140 -17.70 0.04 -0.98
C GLN A 140 -16.89 -0.98 -1.79
N PRO A 141 -17.30 -2.26 -1.84
CA PRO A 141 -16.66 -3.28 -2.68
C PRO A 141 -16.99 -3.04 -4.17
N ASN A 142 -16.40 -2.00 -4.75
CA ASN A 142 -16.68 -1.55 -6.11
C ASN A 142 -15.39 -1.49 -6.94
N ARG A 143 -15.25 -2.43 -7.88
CA ARG A 143 -14.07 -2.53 -8.75
C ARG A 143 -13.82 -1.26 -9.57
N ALA A 144 -14.86 -0.57 -10.04
CA ALA A 144 -14.68 0.67 -10.78
C ALA A 144 -14.13 1.79 -9.89
N GLN A 145 -14.56 1.85 -8.63
CA GLN A 145 -14.00 2.78 -7.63
C GLN A 145 -12.54 2.44 -7.31
N LEU A 146 -12.19 1.15 -7.20
CA LEU A 146 -10.81 0.71 -6.99
C LEU A 146 -9.88 1.10 -8.14
N VAL A 147 -10.34 1.00 -9.39
CA VAL A 147 -9.60 1.48 -10.57
C VAL A 147 -9.35 2.99 -10.49
N GLN A 148 -10.31 3.78 -9.99
CA GLN A 148 -10.12 5.21 -9.78
C GLN A 148 -9.05 5.49 -8.71
N ILE A 149 -9.09 4.77 -7.59
CA ILE A 149 -8.08 4.85 -6.53
C ILE A 149 -6.68 4.48 -7.06
N GLU A 150 -6.58 3.44 -7.89
CA GLU A 150 -5.32 3.04 -8.56
C GLU A 150 -4.75 4.18 -9.41
N ASN A 151 -5.59 4.77 -10.27
CA ASN A 151 -5.19 5.88 -11.13
C ASN A 151 -4.77 7.12 -10.34
N GLU A 152 -5.46 7.43 -9.24
CA GLU A 152 -5.09 8.53 -8.34
C GLU A 152 -3.71 8.29 -7.72
N ALA A 153 -3.47 7.09 -7.18
CA ALA A 153 -2.19 6.73 -6.58
C ALA A 153 -1.04 6.82 -7.60
N LEU A 154 -1.25 6.32 -8.82
CA LEU A 154 -0.29 6.43 -9.92
C LEU A 154 -0.02 7.88 -10.30
N MET A 155 -1.05 8.70 -10.47
CA MET A 155 -0.90 10.12 -10.79
C MET A 155 -0.06 10.86 -9.75
N TYR A 156 -0.27 10.61 -8.46
CA TYR A 156 0.55 11.22 -7.40
C TYR A 156 1.98 10.69 -7.41
N ALA A 157 2.16 9.37 -7.60
CA ALA A 157 3.49 8.77 -7.65
C ALA A 157 4.32 9.26 -8.85
N GLU A 158 3.72 9.41 -10.03
CA GLU A 158 4.38 9.93 -11.23
C GLU A 158 4.82 11.38 -11.04
N ARG A 159 3.98 12.21 -10.42
CA ARG A 159 4.34 13.60 -10.08
C ARG A 159 5.51 13.66 -9.10
N ALA A 160 5.47 12.84 -8.04
CA ALA A 160 6.56 12.73 -7.08
C ALA A 160 7.84 12.16 -7.71
N ALA A 161 7.71 11.22 -8.66
CA ALA A 161 8.84 10.60 -9.32
C ALA A 161 9.57 11.57 -10.26
N GLY A 162 8.82 12.41 -10.98
CA GLY A 162 9.35 13.44 -11.89
C GLY A 162 9.86 14.69 -11.18
N ASN A 163 9.44 14.95 -9.93
CA ASN A 163 9.87 16.11 -9.17
C ASN A 163 9.88 15.83 -7.65
N ASN A 164 11.08 15.83 -7.03
CA ASN A 164 11.32 15.53 -5.60
C ASN A 164 10.55 16.43 -4.60
N SER A 165 9.84 17.46 -5.07
CA SER A 165 9.03 18.37 -4.24
C SER A 165 7.55 17.94 -4.07
N TYR A 166 7.13 16.82 -4.69
CA TYR A 166 5.72 16.38 -4.72
C TYR A 166 5.41 15.11 -3.92
N ILE A 167 6.34 14.63 -3.10
CA ILE A 167 6.07 13.52 -2.18
C ILE A 167 4.92 13.96 -1.27
N THR A 168 3.83 13.17 -1.23
CA THR A 168 2.58 13.66 -0.63
C THR A 168 1.86 12.60 0.19
N VAL A 169 1.15 13.07 1.22
CA VAL A 169 0.06 12.34 1.84
C VAL A 169 -1.23 12.97 1.31
N ALA A 170 -1.97 12.23 0.49
CA ALA A 170 -3.17 12.71 -0.19
C ALA A 170 -4.41 11.96 0.28
N MET A 171 -5.59 12.52 0.04
CA MET A 171 -6.87 11.85 0.29
C MET A 171 -7.53 11.50 -1.04
N SER A 172 -7.90 10.23 -1.21
CA SER A 172 -8.58 9.77 -2.41
C SER A 172 -9.94 10.44 -2.56
N ASN A 173 -10.33 10.79 -3.78
CA ASN A 173 -11.66 11.36 -4.03
C ASN A 173 -12.78 10.37 -3.69
N ALA A 174 -12.50 9.07 -3.79
CA ALA A 174 -13.40 8.01 -3.37
C ALA A 174 -13.77 8.07 -1.87
N PHE A 175 -12.92 8.68 -1.05
CA PHE A 175 -13.05 8.76 0.40
C PHE A 175 -13.58 10.12 0.92
N LYS A 176 -13.64 11.16 0.07
CA LYS A 176 -14.03 12.54 0.46
C LYS A 176 -15.53 12.74 0.75
N LYS A 177 -16.25 11.73 1.25
CA LYS A 177 -17.68 11.85 1.53
C LYS A 177 -17.97 12.72 2.76
#